data_AF-A0A947TC24-F1
#
_entry.id   AF-A0A947TC24-F1
#
_cell.length_a   1.000
_cell.length_b   1.000
_cell.length_c   1.000
_cell.angle_alpha   90.00
_cell.angle_beta   90.00
_cell.angle_gamma   90.00
#
_symmetry.space_group_name_H-M   'P 1'
#
loop_
_entity.id
_entity.type
_entity.pdbx_description
1 polymer ?
#
loop_
_entity_poly.entity_id
_entity_poly.type
_entity_poly.pdbx_seq_one_letter_code
_entity_poly.pdbx_strand_id
1 'polypeptide(L)'
;IDEGYHPMTMYFPLVVHGAMLVEPTETESKASLDQFITALRSVAQRAKAGDQTLKSAPHYAPRRRLDETQAARKPVLAWQDPPAASEAPAGTPSRSERGGR
;
A
#
# COMPACT_ATOMS: atom_id res chain seq x y z
N ILE A 1 -4.33 -7.06 2.30
CA ILE A 1 -4.49 -5.67 1.82
C ILE A 1 -5.40 -5.62 0.60
N ASP A 2 -5.04 -6.22 -0.54
CA ASP A 2 -5.92 -6.21 -1.73
C ASP A 2 -7.28 -6.90 -1.50
N GLU A 3 -7.34 -7.89 -0.61
CA GLU A 3 -8.59 -8.55 -0.18
C GLU A 3 -9.43 -7.71 0.81
N GLY A 4 -9.09 -6.44 1.05
CA GLY A 4 -9.81 -5.55 1.97
C GLY A 4 -9.45 -5.70 3.46
N TYR A 5 -8.53 -6.60 3.81
CA TYR A 5 -8.10 -6.81 5.20
C TYR A 5 -6.72 -6.20 5.50
N HIS A 6 -6.60 -5.60 6.70
CA HIS A 6 -5.32 -5.34 7.33
C HIS A 6 -4.63 -6.69 7.64
N PRO A 7 -3.30 -6.81 7.43
CA PRO A 7 -2.60 -8.03 7.82
C PRO A 7 -2.64 -8.23 9.33
N MET A 8 -2.68 -9.49 9.76
CA MET A 8 -2.44 -9.87 11.15
C MET A 8 -0.97 -9.66 11.54
N THR A 9 -0.61 -9.94 12.79
CA THR A 9 0.78 -9.88 13.22
C THR A 9 1.62 -10.92 12.46
N MET A 10 2.57 -10.44 11.67
CA MET A 10 3.47 -11.26 10.87
C MET A 10 4.78 -11.53 11.59
N TYR A 11 5.38 -12.70 11.33
CA TYR A 11 6.70 -13.09 11.82
C TYR A 11 6.83 -13.18 13.35
N PHE A 12 5.71 -13.37 14.06
CA PHE A 12 5.69 -13.59 15.50
C PHE A 12 4.69 -14.72 15.83
N PRO A 13 4.98 -15.60 16.82
CA PRO A 13 6.21 -15.66 17.62
C PRO A 13 7.42 -16.10 16.81
N LEU A 14 8.62 -15.66 17.21
CA LEU A 14 9.86 -15.86 16.44
C LEU A 14 10.27 -17.34 16.29
N VAL A 15 9.74 -18.23 17.14
CA VAL A 15 10.01 -19.68 17.12
C VAL A 15 9.27 -20.41 15.99
N VAL A 16 8.37 -19.75 15.27
CA VAL A 16 7.64 -20.33 14.13
C VAL A 16 7.97 -19.53 12.87
N HIS A 17 8.63 -20.18 11.89
CA HIS A 17 9.01 -19.53 10.64
C HIS A 17 7.79 -19.16 9.80
N GLY A 18 7.76 -17.90 9.33
CA GLY A 18 6.65 -17.39 8.51
C GLY A 18 5.32 -17.32 9.26
N ALA A 19 5.34 -17.26 10.60
CA ALA A 19 4.13 -17.23 11.41
C ALA A 19 3.22 -16.04 11.07
N MET A 20 1.91 -16.32 11.13
CA MET A 20 0.83 -15.36 11.10
C MET A 20 0.04 -15.53 12.40
N LEU A 21 0.17 -14.59 13.33
CA LEU A 21 -0.59 -14.59 14.58
C LEU A 21 -1.87 -13.79 14.36
N VAL A 22 -3.00 -14.50 14.32
CA VAL A 22 -4.35 -13.93 14.14
C VAL A 22 -5.02 -13.83 15.50
N GLU A 23 -5.53 -12.65 15.83
CA GLU A 23 -6.29 -12.37 17.05
C GLU A 23 -7.57 -11.60 16.66
N PRO A 24 -8.70 -12.28 16.47
CA PRO A 24 -9.98 -11.59 16.40
C PRO A 24 -10.42 -11.21 17.82
N THR A 25 -10.74 -9.94 18.04
CA THR A 25 -11.32 -9.49 19.30
C THR A 25 -12.76 -9.98 19.42
N GLU A 26 -13.29 -9.96 20.64
CA GLU A 26 -14.65 -10.40 20.96
C GLU A 26 -15.75 -9.56 20.28
N THR A 27 -15.40 -8.36 19.80
CA THR A 27 -16.30 -7.46 19.08
C THR A 27 -16.55 -7.87 17.64
N GLU A 28 -15.72 -8.75 17.07
CA GLU A 28 -15.90 -9.19 15.69
C GLU A 28 -17.06 -10.18 15.56
N SER A 29 -17.94 -9.91 14.59
CA SER A 29 -19.09 -10.76 14.33
C SER A 29 -18.65 -12.08 13.67
N LYS A 30 -19.42 -13.16 13.87
CA LYS A 30 -19.20 -14.42 13.14
C LYS A 30 -19.13 -14.21 11.62
N ALA A 31 -20.00 -13.35 11.08
CA ALA A 31 -20.03 -13.06 9.65
C ALA A 31 -18.72 -12.40 9.17
N SER A 32 -18.14 -11.49 9.96
CA SER A 32 -16.83 -10.89 9.68
C SER A 32 -15.73 -11.96 9.64
N LEU A 33 -15.73 -12.89 10.61
CA LEU A 33 -14.76 -13.99 10.67
C LEU A 33 -14.89 -14.95 9.49
N ASP A 34 -16.12 -15.30 9.10
CA ASP A 34 -16.37 -16.17 7.95
C ASP A 34 -15.85 -15.53 6.64
N GLN A 35 -16.02 -14.22 6.47
CA GLN A 35 -15.48 -13.47 5.33
C GLN A 35 -13.95 -13.43 5.34
N PHE A 36 -13.33 -13.20 6.51
CA PHE A 36 -11.88 -13.22 6.66
C PHE A 36 -11.27 -14.60 6.33
N ILE A 37 -11.89 -15.67 6.83
CA ILE A 37 -11.50 -17.05 6.52
C ILE A 37 -11.60 -17.31 5.01
N THR A 38 -12.67 -16.83 4.37
CA THR A 38 -12.88 -16.99 2.92
C THR A 38 -11.78 -16.29 2.13
N ALA A 39 -11.43 -15.06 2.49
CA ALA A 39 -10.34 -14.31 1.87
C ALA A 39 -8.98 -15.04 2.02
N LEU A 40 -8.65 -15.52 3.23
CA LEU A 40 -7.42 -16.28 3.45
C LEU A 40 -7.38 -17.60 2.66
N ARG A 41 -8.51 -18.31 2.56
CA ARG A 41 -8.61 -19.53 1.75
C ARG A 41 -8.34 -19.24 0.27
N SER A 42 -8.90 -18.16 -0.26
CA SER A 42 -8.65 -17.71 -1.64
C SER A 42 -7.16 -17.42 -1.87
N VAL A 43 -6.52 -16.63 -0.99
CA VAL A 43 -5.09 -16.31 -1.09
C VAL A 43 -4.25 -17.59 -1.03
N ALA A 44 -4.55 -18.51 -0.12
CA ALA A 44 -3.83 -19.78 -0.01
C ALA A 44 -3.97 -20.65 -1.26
N GLN A 45 -5.16 -20.68 -1.89
CA GLN A 45 -5.39 -21.40 -3.14
C GLN A 45 -4.60 -20.79 -4.29
N ARG A 46 -4.63 -19.46 -4.45
CA ARG A 46 -3.85 -18.75 -5.50
C ARG A 46 -2.35 -18.94 -5.31
N ALA A 47 -1.87 -18.90 -4.07
CA ALA A 47 -0.46 -19.16 -3.76
C ALA A 47 -0.05 -20.59 -4.16
N LYS A 48 -0.87 -21.59 -3.83
CA LYS A 48 -0.65 -22.99 -4.25
C LYS A 48 -0.69 -23.17 -5.77
N ALA A 49 -1.52 -22.40 -6.46
CA ALA A 49 -1.61 -22.38 -7.91
C ALA A 49 -0.46 -21.62 -8.59
N GLY A 50 0.46 -21.02 -7.83
CA GLY A 50 1.62 -20.31 -8.38
C GLY A 50 1.31 -18.93 -8.94
N ASP A 51 0.24 -18.27 -8.47
CA ASP A 51 -0.13 -16.91 -8.87
C ASP A 51 1.01 -15.91 -8.58
N GLN A 52 1.66 -15.44 -9.65
CA GLN A 52 2.79 -14.51 -9.53
C GLN A 52 2.37 -13.11 -9.09
N THR A 53 1.08 -12.75 -9.25
CA THR A 53 0.59 -11.41 -8.89
C THR A 53 0.72 -11.14 -7.39
N LEU A 54 0.67 -12.20 -6.56
CA LEU A 54 0.83 -12.15 -5.11
C LEU A 54 2.16 -11.51 -4.65
N LYS A 55 3.25 -11.69 -5.42
CA LYS A 55 4.56 -11.11 -5.09
C LYS A 55 4.62 -9.59 -5.32
N SER A 56 3.76 -9.09 -6.20
CA SER A 56 3.70 -7.68 -6.58
C SER A 56 2.59 -6.89 -5.85
N ALA A 57 1.80 -7.56 -5.02
CA ALA A 57 0.79 -6.93 -4.18
C ALA A 57 1.43 -5.96 -3.15
N PRO A 58 0.72 -4.92 -2.68
CA PRO A 58 -0.67 -4.58 -3.01
C PRO A 58 -0.82 -3.79 -4.32
N HIS A 59 -1.92 -4.04 -5.02
CA HIS A 59 -2.31 -3.35 -6.27
C HIS A 59 -3.40 -2.30 -6.08
N TYR A 60 -4.27 -2.46 -5.08
CA TYR A 60 -5.42 -1.58 -4.84
C TYR A 60 -5.19 -0.56 -3.72
N ALA A 61 -4.07 -0.67 -3.00
CA ALA A 61 -3.70 0.29 -1.96
C ALA A 61 -3.25 1.63 -2.58
N PRO A 62 -3.43 2.77 -1.87
CA PRO A 62 -2.98 4.09 -2.34
C PRO A 62 -1.48 4.17 -2.66
N ARG A 63 -0.69 3.28 -2.08
CA ARG A 63 0.75 3.12 -2.31
C ARG A 63 1.08 1.64 -2.45
N ARG A 64 2.09 1.34 -3.27
CA ARG A 64 2.66 -0.01 -3.42
C ARG A 64 3.67 -0.30 -2.30
N ARG A 65 4.30 -1.48 -2.35
CA ARG A 65 5.43 -1.84 -1.49
C ARG A 65 6.52 -0.77 -1.56
N LEU A 66 6.89 -0.23 -0.39
CA LEU A 66 7.92 0.79 -0.25
C LEU A 66 9.32 0.16 -0.34
N ASP A 67 10.29 0.96 -0.77
CA ASP A 67 11.70 0.57 -0.73
C ASP A 67 12.26 0.80 0.69
N GLU A 68 12.08 -0.20 1.53
CA GLU A 68 12.58 -0.21 2.91
C GLU A 68 14.12 -0.15 2.96
N THR A 69 14.81 -0.68 1.93
CA THR A 69 16.27 -0.69 1.88
C THR A 69 16.80 0.72 1.63
N GLN A 70 16.22 1.43 0.66
CA GLN A 70 16.56 2.83 0.39
C GLN A 70 16.22 3.69 1.61
N ALA A 71 15.02 3.52 2.20
CA ALA A 71 14.60 4.29 3.36
C ALA A 71 15.54 4.10 4.56
N ALA A 72 16.00 2.86 4.82
CA ALA A 72 16.95 2.57 5.89
C ALA A 72 18.37 3.12 5.62
N ARG A 73 18.82 3.11 4.35
CA ARG A 73 20.17 3.57 3.98
C ARG A 73 20.28 5.08 3.75
N LYS A 74 19.18 5.74 3.38
CA LYS A 74 19.10 7.18 3.08
C LYS A 74 17.82 7.78 3.70
N PRO A 75 17.74 7.84 5.04
CA PRO A 75 16.51 8.25 5.71
C PRO A 75 16.21 9.74 5.53
N VAL A 76 14.97 10.05 5.15
CA VAL A 76 14.40 11.41 5.20
C VAL A 76 13.50 11.47 6.42
N LEU A 77 14.03 12.02 7.51
CA LEU A 77 13.40 11.97 8.84
C LEU A 77 12.50 13.17 9.14
N ALA A 78 12.63 14.24 8.36
CA ALA A 78 11.84 15.45 8.48
C ALA A 78 11.36 15.88 7.09
N TRP A 79 10.17 16.46 7.06
CA TRP A 79 9.69 17.14 5.87
C TRP A 79 10.60 18.33 5.56
N GLN A 80 10.88 18.53 4.28
CA GLN A 80 11.60 19.70 3.78
C GLN A 80 10.68 20.37 2.77
N ASP A 81 10.66 21.70 2.78
CA ASP A 81 10.02 22.46 1.73
C ASP A 81 10.54 21.93 0.38
N PRO A 82 9.65 21.53 -0.54
CA PRO A 82 10.09 21.24 -1.88
C PRO A 82 10.81 22.49 -2.41
N PRO A 83 11.97 22.34 -3.08
CA PRO A 83 12.65 23.49 -3.65
C PRO A 83 11.63 24.24 -4.51
N ALA A 84 11.52 25.56 -4.28
CA ALA A 84 10.57 26.41 -5.00
C ALA A 84 10.66 26.03 -6.48
N ALA A 85 9.54 25.55 -7.03
CA ALA A 85 9.48 25.16 -8.42
C ALA A 85 10.05 26.33 -9.22
N SER A 86 11.19 26.14 -9.89
CA SER A 86 11.74 27.15 -10.78
C SER A 86 10.59 27.56 -11.69
N GLU A 87 10.25 28.84 -11.69
CA GLU A 87 9.10 29.39 -12.40
C GLU A 87 8.92 28.65 -13.73
N ALA A 88 7.81 27.93 -13.87
CA ALA A 88 7.43 27.41 -15.16
C ALA A 88 7.48 28.60 -16.14
N PRO A 89 8.16 28.49 -17.30
CA PRO A 89 8.27 29.61 -18.22
C PRO A 89 6.87 30.12 -18.49
N ALA A 90 6.64 31.42 -18.24
CA ALA A 90 5.34 32.04 -18.35
C ALA A 90 4.70 31.62 -19.68
N GLY A 91 3.59 30.91 -19.59
CA GLY A 91 2.86 30.44 -20.76
C GLY A 91 2.58 31.64 -21.68
N THR A 92 2.85 31.49 -22.97
CA THR A 92 2.56 32.54 -23.94
C THR A 92 1.08 32.89 -23.83
N PRO A 93 0.72 34.16 -23.53
CA PRO A 93 -0.68 34.53 -23.33
C PRO A 93 -1.48 34.24 -24.60
N SER A 94 -2.65 33.66 -24.41
CA SER A 94 -3.54 33.31 -25.50
C SER A 94 -4.15 34.58 -26.12
N ARG A 95 -4.61 34.47 -27.38
CA ARG A 95 -5.06 35.62 -28.17
C ARG A 95 -6.23 36.39 -27.52
N SER A 96 -6.98 35.78 -26.60
CA SER A 96 -8.07 36.41 -25.84
C SER A 96 -7.62 37.33 -24.71
N GLU A 97 -6.34 37.26 -24.30
CA GLU A 97 -5.79 38.08 -23.19
C GLU A 97 -5.13 39.36 -23.67
N ARG A 98 -4.95 39.53 -24.99
CA ARG A 98 -4.55 40.81 -25.59
C ARG A 98 -5.80 41.61 -25.96
N GLY A 99 -6.23 42.48 -25.06
CA GLY A 99 -7.30 43.44 -25.27
C GLY A 99 -7.12 44.20 -26.58
N GLY A 100 -8.03 43.95 -27.53
CA GLY A 100 -8.16 44.69 -28.78
C GLY A 100 -9.03 45.93 -28.57
N ARG A 101 -8.61 47.02 -29.22
CA ARG A 101 -9.17 48.38 -29.20
C ARG A 101 -10.68 48.49 -29.29
#